data_AF-A0A966Y7M3-F1
#
_entry.id   AF-A0A966Y7M3-F1
#
_cell.length_a   1.000
_cell.length_b   1.000
_cell.length_c   1.000
_cell.angle_alpha   90.00
_cell.angle_beta   90.00
_cell.angle_gamma   90.00
#
_symmetry.space_group_name_H-M   'P 1'
#
loop_
_entity.id
_entity.type
_entity.pdbx_description
1 polymer ?
#
loop_
_entity_poly.entity_id
_entity_poly.type
_entity_poly.pdbx_seq_one_letter_code
_entity_poly.pdbx_strand_id
1 'polypeptide(L)' 'DLIIALSTNVIAGAGIDVYEKEPLPENNKLRFLPNALLTPHIGYVTAENYSIFYTQMIEDLEACVSGKPIRVIE' A
#
# COMPACT_ATOMS: atom_id res chain seq x y z
N ASP A 1 4.31 4.08 19.10
CA ASP A 1 4.59 2.78 19.76
C ASP A 1 5.55 1.89 19.00
N LEU A 2 5.30 1.58 17.72
CA LEU A 2 6.15 0.65 16.94
C LEU A 2 7.64 1.02 16.93
N ILE A 3 7.97 2.29 16.71
CA ILE A 3 9.37 2.79 16.77
C ILE A 3 10.01 2.47 18.11
N ILE A 4 9.29 2.67 19.23
CA ILE A 4 9.79 2.43 20.58
C ILE A 4 9.99 0.93 20.78
N ALA A 5 9.01 0.11 20.40
CA ALA A 5 9.09 -1.34 20.55
C ALA A 5 10.29 -1.95 19.79
N LEU A 6 10.55 -1.46 18.58
CA LEU A 6 11.70 -1.85 17.78
C LEU A 6 13.03 -1.32 18.36
N SER A 7 13.08 -0.04 18.76
CA SER A 7 14.32 0.57 19.29
C SER A 7 14.73 0.02 20.65
N THR A 8 13.77 -0.48 21.43
CA THR A 8 14.00 -1.06 22.77
C THR A 8 14.03 -2.59 22.75
N ASN A 9 13.98 -3.21 21.56
CA ASN A 9 13.94 -4.67 21.37
C ASN A 9 12.82 -5.39 22.15
N VAL A 10 11.68 -4.71 22.38
CA VAL A 10 10.45 -5.35 22.88
C VAL A 10 9.93 -6.36 21.86
N ILE A 11 10.10 -6.05 20.57
CA ILE A 11 9.92 -6.99 19.46
C ILE A 11 11.24 -7.14 18.69
N ALA A 12 11.48 -8.34 18.16
CA ALA A 12 12.70 -8.64 17.42
C ALA A 12 12.78 -7.91 16.07
N GLY A 13 11.63 -7.61 15.45
CA GLY A 13 11.55 -6.86 14.20
C GLY A 13 10.13 -6.73 13.65
N ALA A 14 9.98 -5.98 12.56
CA ALA A 14 8.71 -5.80 11.84
C ALA A 14 8.92 -5.67 10.32
N GLY A 15 8.02 -6.28 9.54
CA GLY A 15 7.88 -6.04 8.10
C GLY A 15 6.69 -5.12 7.85
N ILE A 16 6.88 -4.03 7.11
CA ILE A 16 5.87 -2.96 6.95
C ILE A 16 5.78 -2.54 5.49
N ASP A 17 4.57 -2.56 4.93
CA ASP A 17 4.26 -2.11 3.56
C ASP A 17 3.50 -0.79 3.51
N VAL A 18 2.73 -0.47 4.57
CA VAL A 18 1.83 0.69 4.61
C VAL A 18 2.27 1.71 5.65
N TYR A 19 1.99 2.99 5.38
CA TYR A 19 2.34 4.09 6.28
C TYR A 19 1.20 5.08 6.40
N GLU A 20 1.14 5.79 7.53
CA GLU A 20 0.13 6.84 7.74
C GLU A 20 0.28 8.00 6.74
N LYS A 21 1.53 8.36 6.42
CA LYS A 21 1.86 9.32 5.36
C LYS A 21 2.67 8.65 4.28
N GLU A 22 2.13 8.65 3.06
CA GLU A 22 2.76 8.08 1.88
C GLU A 22 3.06 9.17 0.83
N PRO A 23 4.25 9.18 0.22
CA PRO A 23 5.40 8.31 0.49
C PRO A 23 5.99 8.52 1.90
N LEU A 24 6.60 7.48 2.47
CA LEU A 24 7.25 7.56 3.78
C LEU A 24 8.30 8.69 3.79
N PRO A 25 8.20 9.70 4.68
CA PRO A 25 9.17 10.80 4.72
C PRO A 25 10.61 10.31 4.89
N GLU A 26 11.56 10.98 4.23
CA GLU A 26 12.99 10.62 4.26
C GLU A 26 13.59 10.64 5.67
N ASN A 27 13.12 11.55 6.51
CA ASN A 27 13.55 11.71 7.90
C ASN A 27 12.77 10.83 8.90
N ASN A 28 11.91 9.92 8.42
CA ASN A 28 11.15 9.05 9.31
C ASN A 28 12.07 8.04 10.02
N LYS A 29 11.97 7.95 11.35
CA LYS A 29 12.82 7.09 12.20
C LYS A 29 12.78 5.61 11.81
N LEU A 30 11.66 5.10 11.30
CA LEU A 30 11.54 3.70 10.88
C LEU A 30 12.57 3.32 9.82
N ARG A 31 12.97 4.26 8.95
CA ARG A 31 13.96 4.02 7.88
C ARG A 31 15.35 3.66 8.39
N PHE A 32 15.64 3.94 9.66
CA PHE A 32 16.97 3.78 10.24
C PHE A 32 17.04 2.68 11.31
N LEU A 33 15.93 1.99 11.58
CA LEU A 33 15.90 0.90 12.55
C LEU A 33 16.37 -0.40 11.85
N PRO A 34 17.42 -1.07 12.35
CA PRO A 34 18.02 -2.23 11.68
C PRO A 34 17.12 -3.48 11.69
N ASN A 35 16.09 -3.48 12.55
CA ASN A 35 15.09 -4.54 12.67
C ASN A 35 13.75 -4.18 12.02
N ALA A 36 13.71 -3.16 11.16
CA ALA A 36 12.56 -2.82 10.35
C ALA A 36 12.83 -3.14 8.87
N LEU A 37 12.09 -4.09 8.31
CA LEU A 37 12.05 -4.33 6.87
C LEU A 37 10.90 -3.53 6.26
N LEU A 38 11.26 -2.53 5.46
CA LEU A 38 10.30 -1.58 4.89
C LEU A 38 10.18 -1.81 3.38
N THR A 39 8.96 -1.98 2.91
CA THR A 39 8.61 -1.87 1.49
C THR A 39 7.84 -0.57 1.26
N PRO A 40 7.96 0.10 0.11
CA PRO A 40 6.94 1.05 -0.32
C PRO A 40 5.63 0.27 -0.53
N HIS A 41 4.47 0.89 -0.38
CA HIS A 41 3.14 0.25 -0.45
C HIS A 41 2.92 -0.52 -1.76
N ILE A 42 3.37 -1.77 -1.80
CA ILE A 42 3.46 -2.61 -3.00
C ILE A 42 2.77 -3.96 -2.83
N GLY A 43 2.05 -4.20 -1.72
CA GLY A 43 1.27 -5.42 -1.53
C GLY A 43 0.28 -5.70 -2.68
N TYR A 44 -0.22 -4.64 -3.31
CA TYR A 44 -1.11 -4.69 -4.48
C TYR A 44 -0.35 -4.72 -5.83
N VAL A 45 0.93 -4.32 -5.85
CA VAL A 45 1.71 -4.01 -7.06
C VAL A 45 2.34 -5.28 -7.63
N THR A 46 1.50 -6.10 -8.25
CA THR A 46 1.91 -7.28 -9.03
C THR A 46 1.41 -7.15 -10.48
N ALA A 47 2.10 -7.81 -11.41
CA ALA A 47 1.73 -7.75 -12.83
C ALA A 47 0.31 -8.29 -13.06
N GLU A 48 -0.01 -9.41 -12.43
CA GLU A 48 -1.30 -10.10 -12.52
C GLU A 48 -2.44 -9.21 -12.02
N ASN A 49 -2.24 -8.60 -10.86
CA ASN A 49 -3.26 -7.77 -10.24
C ASN A 49 -3.45 -6.45 -11.01
N TYR A 50 -2.37 -5.86 -11.52
CA TYR A 50 -2.43 -4.70 -12.42
C TYR A 50 -3.23 -5.01 -13.69
N SER A 51 -2.99 -6.16 -14.33
CA SER A 51 -3.74 -6.55 -15.53
C SER A 51 -5.24 -6.61 -15.28
N ILE A 52 -5.68 -7.12 -14.12
CA ILE A 52 -7.10 -7.21 -13.78
C ILE A 52 -7.68 -5.82 -13.48
N PHE A 53 -7.09 -5.11 -12.53
CA PHE A 53 -7.64 -3.85 -12.02
C PHE A 53 -7.70 -2.75 -13.08
N TYR A 54 -6.63 -2.56 -13.86
CA TYR A 54 -6.63 -1.52 -14.88
C TYR A 54 -7.58 -1.86 -16.02
N THR A 55 -7.76 -3.14 -16.36
CA THR A 55 -8.77 -3.56 -17.33
C THR A 55 -10.17 -3.22 -16.81
N GLN A 56 -10.50 -3.62 -15.58
CA GLN A 56 -11.80 -3.34 -14.98
C GLN A 56 -12.05 -1.84 -14.80
N MET A 57 -11.04 -1.06 -14.45
CA MET A 57 -11.14 0.40 -14.34
C MET A 57 -11.55 1.05 -15.67
N ILE A 58 -10.98 0.59 -16.78
CA ILE A 58 -11.34 1.10 -18.12
C ILE A 58 -12.75 0.64 -18.51
N GLU A 59 -13.11 -0.61 -18.25
CA GLU A 59 -14.47 -1.12 -18.46
C GLU A 59 -15.51 -0.27 -17.70
N ASP A 60 -15.27 0.04 -16.43
CA ASP A 60 -16.15 0.84 -15.59
C ASP A 60 -16.26 2.28 -16.11
N LEU A 61 -15.14 2.86 -16.56
CA LEU A 61 -15.10 4.20 -17.16
C LEU A 61 -15.94 4.27 -18.44
N GLU A 62 -15.73 3.33 -19.37
CA GLU A 62 -16.48 3.25 -20.64
C GLU A 62 -17.98 3.05 -20.39
N ALA A 63 -18.32 2.17 -19.46
CA ALA A 63 -19.69 1.89 -19.04
C ALA A 63 -20.37 3.12 -18.46
N CYS A 64 -19.70 3.86 -17.58
CA CYS A 64 -20.18 5.13 -17.04
C CYS A 64 -20.43 6.18 -18.13
N VAL A 65 -19.47 6.36 -19.05
CA VAL A 65 -19.60 7.30 -20.18
C VAL A 65 -20.78 6.92 -21.09
N SER A 66 -21.08 5.63 -21.24
CA SER A 66 -22.21 5.14 -22.03
C SER A 66 -23.59 5.21 -21.32
N GLY A 67 -23.62 5.70 -20.08
CA GLY A 67 -24.85 5.76 -19.26
C GLY A 67 -25.32 4.40 -18.73
N LYS A 68 -24.45 3.40 -18.69
CA LYS A 68 -24.72 2.04 -18.21
C LYS A 68 -23.68 1.63 -17.16
N PRO A 69 -23.62 2.30 -16.00
CA PRO A 69 -22.58 2.00 -15.01
C PRO A 69 -22.64 0.53 -14.58
N ILE A 70 -21.47 -0.07 -14.44
CA ILE A 70 -21.27 -1.44 -13.96
C ILE A 70 -20.50 -1.38 -12.63
N ARG A 71 -20.48 -2.48 -11.88
CA ARG A 71 -19.77 -2.59 -10.58
C ARG A 71 -20.10 -1.46 -9.60
N VAL A 72 -21.38 -1.02 -9.59
CA VAL A 72 -21.87 0.03 -8.70
C VAL A 72 -21.79 -0.44 -7.25
N ILE A 73 -21.27 0.41 -6.36
CA ILE A 73 -21.20 0.17 -4.92
C ILE A 73 -22.48 0.71 -4.28
N GLU A 74 -23.10 -0.09 -3.41
CA GLU A 74 -24.29 0.26 -2.62
C GLU A 74 -23.93 0.94 -1.28
#